data_AF-A0A507EKC8-F1
#
_entry.id   AF-A0A507EKC8-F1
#
_cell.length_a   1.000
_cell.length_b   1.000
_cell.length_c   1.000
_cell.angle_alpha   90.00
_cell.angle_beta   90.00
_cell.angle_gamma   90.00
#
_symmetry.space_group_name_H-M   'P 1'
#
loop_
_entity.id
_entity.type
_entity.pdbx_description
1 polymer ?
#
loop_
_entity_poly.entity_id
_entity_poly.type
_entity_poly.pdbx_seq_one_letter_code
_entity_poly.pdbx_strand_id
1 'polypeptide(L)'
;MQSIRRYIPLQDSTINNFQEQASQRLQTLKPWGDFLDRTRFSVPKSSSEFMLRAKLNWNHFNANYLLVGLIAIAYSLISNLLLLFDVVFVLGEFF
;
A
#
# COMPACT_ATOMS: atom_id res chain seq x y z
N MET A 1 30.24 25.73 24.62
CA MET A 1 29.54 24.64 23.90
C MET A 1 28.05 24.88 24.03
N GLN A 2 27.41 25.47 23.00
CA GLN A 2 25.97 25.78 23.02
C GLN A 2 25.20 24.60 22.40
N SER A 3 24.38 23.93 23.21
CA SER A 3 23.50 22.86 22.77
C SER A 3 22.36 23.42 21.92
N ILE A 4 22.37 23.12 20.63
CA ILE A 4 21.29 23.46 19.69
C ILE A 4 20.08 22.59 20.02
N ARG A 5 19.11 23.13 20.78
CA ARG A 5 17.76 22.59 20.85
C ARG A 5 17.07 22.84 19.50
N ARG A 6 17.13 21.86 18.59
CA ARG A 6 16.35 21.89 17.35
C ARG A 6 14.88 21.64 17.70
N TYR A 7 14.08 22.69 17.67
CA TYR A 7 12.64 22.55 17.50
C TYR A 7 12.42 22.18 16.02
N ILE A 8 11.91 20.97 15.74
CA ILE A 8 11.47 20.58 14.40
C ILE A 8 10.08 21.21 14.24
N PRO A 9 9.88 22.25 13.43
CA PRO A 9 8.53 22.71 13.13
C PRO A 9 7.80 21.57 12.43
N LEU A 10 6.58 21.24 12.87
CA LEU A 10 5.67 20.36 12.14
C LEU A 10 5.35 21.06 10.82
N GLN A 11 6.17 20.76 9.82
CA GLN A 11 6.20 21.44 8.54
C GLN A 11 4.87 21.15 7.83
N ASP A 12 3.99 22.14 7.72
CA ASP A 12 2.67 21.99 7.06
C ASP A 12 2.80 21.46 5.62
N SER A 13 3.91 21.78 4.94
CA SER A 13 4.21 21.22 3.62
C SER A 13 4.37 19.71 3.64
N THR A 14 4.84 19.09 4.72
CA THR A 14 4.91 17.63 4.85
C THR A 14 3.52 17.01 4.84
N ILE A 15 2.57 17.55 5.59
CA ILE A 15 1.18 17.06 5.62
C ILE A 15 0.52 17.26 4.26
N ASN A 16 0.71 18.42 3.63
CA ASN A 16 0.18 18.69 2.29
C ASN A 16 0.77 17.74 1.24
N ASN A 17 2.08 17.49 1.27
CA ASN A 17 2.74 16.53 0.38
C ASN A 17 2.23 15.10 0.59
N PHE A 18 1.90 14.70 1.81
CA PHE A 18 1.30 13.39 2.09
C PHE A 18 -0.12 13.30 1.55
N GLN A 19 -0.93 14.33 1.75
CA GLN A 19 -2.28 14.39 1.23
C GLN A 19 -2.27 14.37 -0.30
N GLU A 20 -1.37 15.10 -0.95
CA GLU A 20 -1.17 15.08 -2.40
C GLU A 20 -0.73 13.71 -2.90
N GLN A 21 0.25 13.07 -2.25
CA GLN A 21 0.67 11.72 -2.60
C GLN A 21 -0.46 10.70 -2.43
N ALA A 22 -1.18 10.72 -1.31
CA ALA A 22 -2.33 9.84 -1.11
C ALA A 22 -3.40 10.08 -2.18
N SER A 23 -3.70 11.33 -2.50
CA SER A 23 -4.65 11.71 -3.55
C SER A 23 -4.23 11.20 -4.92
N GLN A 24 -2.95 11.36 -5.29
CA GLN A 24 -2.40 10.84 -6.54
C GLN A 24 -2.51 9.31 -6.60
N ARG A 25 -2.26 8.61 -5.49
CA ARG A 25 -2.38 7.15 -5.41
C ARG A 25 -3.83 6.68 -5.54
N LEU A 26 -4.77 7.42 -4.97
CA LEU A 26 -6.21 7.16 -5.12
C LEU A 26 -6.69 7.45 -6.55
N GLN A 27 -6.16 8.48 -7.22
CA GLN A 27 -6.44 8.77 -8.64
C GLN A 27 -5.88 7.70 -9.59
N THR A 28 -4.81 6.99 -9.20
CA THR A 28 -4.30 5.85 -9.96
C THR A 28 -5.11 4.56 -9.79
N LEU A 29 -6.13 4.53 -8.92
CA LEU A 29 -7.02 3.38 -8.80
C LEU A 29 -7.73 3.13 -10.12
N LYS A 30 -7.60 1.91 -10.63
CA LYS A 30 -8.25 1.48 -11.87
C LYS A 30 -9.62 0.86 -11.58
N PRO A 31 -10.58 0.96 -12.52
CA PRO A 31 -11.88 0.33 -12.37
C PRO A 31 -11.76 -1.16 -12.04
N TRP A 32 -12.53 -1.61 -11.06
CA TRP A 32 -12.53 -3.01 -10.61
C TRP A 32 -12.95 -3.99 -11.71
N GLY A 33 -13.77 -3.54 -12.68
CA GLY A 33 -14.17 -4.33 -13.83
C GLY A 33 -12.99 -4.76 -14.70
N ASP A 34 -12.03 -3.85 -14.94
CA ASP A 34 -10.82 -4.16 -15.72
C ASP A 34 -9.85 -5.06 -14.94
N PHE A 35 -9.84 -4.96 -13.61
CA PHE A 35 -9.02 -5.81 -12.74
C PHE A 35 -9.53 -7.26 -12.69
N LEU A 36 -10.84 -7.45 -12.73
CA LEU A 36 -11.48 -8.76 -12.69
C LEU A 36 -11.79 -9.32 -14.09
N ASP A 37 -11.37 -8.63 -15.14
CA ASP A 37 -11.54 -9.07 -16.52
C ASP A 37 -10.66 -10.30 -16.82
N ARG A 38 -11.26 -11.48 -16.70
CA ARG A 38 -10.59 -12.77 -16.95
C ARG A 38 -10.41 -13.07 -18.44
N THR A 39 -11.00 -12.29 -19.34
CA THR A 39 -10.94 -12.55 -20.78
C THR A 39 -9.56 -12.29 -21.38
N ARG A 40 -8.70 -11.56 -20.65
CA ARG A 40 -7.34 -11.19 -21.06
C ARG A 40 -6.28 -12.21 -20.68
N PHE A 41 -6.66 -13.29 -19.98
CA PHE A 41 -5.74 -14.38 -19.68
C PHE A 41 -5.42 -15.15 -20.97
N SER A 42 -4.19 -15.01 -21.42
CA SER A 42 -3.63 -15.77 -22.53
C SER A 42 -2.36 -16.47 -22.07
N VAL A 43 -2.16 -17.70 -22.54
CA VAL A 43 -0.96 -18.48 -22.22
C VAL A 43 0.26 -17.79 -22.87
N PRO A 44 1.26 -17.36 -22.09
CA PRO A 44 2.45 -16.71 -22.63
C PRO A 44 3.29 -17.71 -23.43
N LYS A 45 3.92 -17.25 -24.52
CA LYS A 45 4.70 -18.12 -25.42
C LYS A 45 6.12 -18.39 -24.88
N SER A 46 6.59 -17.57 -23.93
CA SER A 46 7.92 -17.66 -23.33
C SER A 46 7.93 -17.16 -21.88
N SER A 47 8.89 -17.63 -21.09
CA SER A 47 9.13 -17.17 -19.71
C SER A 47 9.53 -15.69 -19.62
N SER A 48 10.20 -15.15 -20.65
CA SER A 48 10.53 -13.72 -20.73
C SER A 48 9.29 -12.85 -20.92
N GLU A 49 8.34 -13.32 -21.73
CA GLU A 49 7.06 -12.66 -21.96
C GLU A 49 6.18 -12.69 -20.70
N PHE A 50 6.22 -13.78 -19.94
CA PHE A 50 5.56 -13.87 -18.64
C PHE A 50 6.07 -12.80 -17.67
N MET A 51 7.40 -12.67 -17.51
CA MET A 51 7.99 -11.67 -16.62
C MET A 51 7.60 -10.24 -17.03
N LEU A 52 7.59 -9.95 -18.33
CA LEU A 52 7.16 -8.66 -18.85
C LEU A 52 5.69 -8.39 -18.53
N ARG A 53 4.80 -9.34 -18.81
CA ARG A 53 3.36 -9.23 -18.52
C ARG A 53 3.10 -9.06 -17.01
N ALA A 54 3.83 -9.79 -16.17
CA ALA A 54 3.75 -9.67 -14.72
C ALA A 54 4.18 -8.27 -14.24
N LYS A 55 5.33 -7.77 -14.72
CA LYS A 55 5.82 -6.42 -14.37
C LYS A 55 4.85 -5.33 -14.83
N LEU A 56 4.30 -5.46 -16.04
CA LEU A 56 3.32 -4.52 -16.57
C LEU A 56 2.03 -4.52 -15.76
N ASN A 57 1.47 -5.70 -15.45
CA ASN A 57 0.27 -5.83 -14.61
C ASN A 57 0.50 -5.32 -13.19
N TRP A 58 1.67 -5.59 -12.60
CA TRP A 58 2.04 -5.08 -11.28
C TRP A 58 2.04 -3.55 -11.26
N ASN A 59 2.66 -2.92 -12.25
CA ASN A 59 2.70 -1.47 -12.34
C ASN A 59 1.33 -0.86 -12.69
N HIS A 60 0.54 -1.55 -13.52
CA HIS A 60 -0.78 -1.09 -13.96
C HIS A 60 -1.82 -1.09 -12.83
N PHE A 61 -1.83 -2.12 -11.98
CA PHE A 61 -2.80 -2.29 -10.89
C PHE A 61 -2.20 -2.12 -9.48
N ASN A 62 -1.04 -1.47 -9.36
CA ASN A 62 -0.33 -1.30 -8.08
C ASN A 62 -1.23 -0.73 -6.96
N ALA A 63 -1.98 0.33 -7.25
CA ALA A 63 -2.86 0.97 -6.28
C ALA A 63 -4.01 0.04 -5.84
N ASN A 64 -4.57 -0.75 -6.77
CA ASN A 64 -5.61 -1.74 -6.47
C ASN A 64 -5.06 -2.85 -5.54
N TYR A 65 -3.85 -3.36 -5.80
CA TYR A 65 -3.21 -4.36 -4.94
C TYR A 65 -2.96 -3.82 -3.52
N LEU A 66 -2.48 -2.58 -3.39
CA LEU A 66 -2.29 -1.93 -2.08
C LEU A 66 -3.61 -1.82 -1.31
N LEU A 67 -4.68 -1.39 -1.98
CA LEU A 67 -6.00 -1.26 -1.35
C LEU A 67 -6.53 -2.60 -0.84
N VAL A 68 -6.46 -3.66 -1.66
CA VAL A 68 -6.85 -5.01 -1.24
C VAL A 68 -6.01 -5.50 -0.06
N GLY A 69 -4.70 -5.24 -0.06
CA GLY A 69 -3.81 -5.57 1.05
C GLY A 69 -4.20 -4.88 2.35
N LEU A 70 -4.50 -3.58 2.31
CA LEU A 70 -4.95 -2.82 3.49
C LEU A 70 -6.27 -3.36 4.03
N ILE A 71 -7.22 -3.69 3.15
CA ILE A 71 -8.50 -4.30 3.54
C ILE A 71 -8.26 -5.67 4.19
N ALA A 72 -7.38 -6.50 3.61
CA ALA A 72 -7.08 -7.82 4.16
C ALA A 72 -6.42 -7.73 5.55
N ILE A 73 -5.50 -6.78 5.75
CA ILE A 73 -4.86 -6.52 7.05
C ILE A 73 -5.91 -6.07 8.06
N ALA A 74 -6.74 -5.08 7.71
CA ALA A 74 -7.81 -4.59 8.58
C ALA A 74 -8.81 -5.71 8.94
N TYR A 75 -9.19 -6.53 7.96
CA TYR A 75 -10.07 -7.67 8.19
C TYR A 75 -9.42 -8.72 9.11
N SER A 76 -8.14 -9.03 8.88
CA SER A 76 -7.39 -9.98 9.72
C SER A 76 -7.31 -9.51 11.18
N LEU A 77 -7.04 -8.23 11.39
CA LEU A 77 -6.98 -7.60 12.71
C LEU A 77 -8.32 -7.67 13.44
N ILE A 78 -9.43 -7.38 12.75
CA ILE A 78 -10.76 -7.38 13.37
C ILE A 78 -11.26 -8.81 13.61
N SER A 79 -11.00 -9.74 12.69
CA SER A 79 -11.49 -11.11 12.78
C SER A 79 -10.74 -11.97 13.82
N ASN A 80 -9.52 -11.59 14.20
CA ASN A 80 -8.70 -12.37 15.13
C ASN A 80 -8.17 -11.53 16.29
N LEU A 81 -8.79 -11.69 17.47
CA LEU A 81 -8.41 -10.99 18.70
C LEU A 81 -6.97 -11.26 19.16
N LEU A 82 -6.41 -12.45 18.87
CA LEU A 82 -5.04 -12.79 19.26
C LEU A 82 -4.00 -12.02 18.42
N LEU A 83 -4.27 -11.83 17.12
CA LEU A 83 -3.42 -11.00 16.26
C LEU A 83 -3.50 -9.53 16.68
N LEU A 84 -4.68 -9.04 17.04
CA LEU A 84 -4.84 -7.68 17.52
C LEU A 84 -4.09 -7.49 18.85
N PHE A 85 -4.16 -8.45 19.76
CA PHE A 85 -3.38 -8.46 21.00
C PHE A 85 -1.87 -8.42 20.72
N ASP A 86 -1.36 -9.25 19.81
CA ASP A 86 0.07 -9.29 19.47
C ASP A 86 0.56 -7.95 18.91
N VAL A 87 -0.22 -7.30 18.04
CA VAL A 87 0.10 -5.96 17.52
C VAL A 87 0.16 -4.93 18.64
N VAL A 88 -0.79 -4.94 19.57
CA VAL A 88 -0.78 -4.02 20.73
C VAL A 88 0.38 -4.34 21.67
N PHE A 89 0.69 -5.62 21.89
CA PHE A 89 1.79 -6.07 22.73
C PHE A 89 3.13 -5.59 22.18
N VAL A 90 3.41 -5.83 20.89
CA VAL A 90 4.63 -5.36 20.21
C VAL A 90 4.74 -3.85 20.24
N LEU A 91 3.64 -3.11 19.97
CA LEU A 91 3.67 -1.64 20.04
C LEU A 91 3.91 -1.14 21.46
N GLY A 92 3.39 -1.84 22.47
CA GLY A 92 3.57 -1.54 23.88
C GLY A 92 5.02 -1.74 24.37
N GLU A 93 5.79 -2.66 23.78
CA GLU A 93 7.20 -2.85 24.15
C GLU A 93 8.10 -1.64 23.81
N PHE A 94 7.68 -0.80 22.86
CA PHE A 94 8.46 0.37 22.43
C PHE A 94 8.23 1.64 23.27
N PHE A 95 7.35 1.61 24.29
CA PHE A 95 7.01 2.72 25.18
C PHE A 95 7.32 2.41 26.64
#